data_AF-A0A553C6R4-F1
#
_entry.id   AF-A0A553C6R4-F1
#
_cell.length_a   1.000
_cell.length_b   1.000
_cell.length_c   1.000
_cell.angle_alpha   90.00
_cell.angle_beta   90.00
_cell.angle_gamma   90.00
#
_symmetry.space_group_name_H-M   'P 1'
#
loop_
_entity.id
_entity.type
_entity.pdbx_description
1 polymer ?
#
loop_
_entity_poly.entity_id
_entity_poly.type
_entity_poly.pdbx_seq_one_letter_code
_entity_poly.pdbx_strand_id
1 'polypeptide(L)'
;MTDFVPFPENPTDKHIKTIEEKAQKVLDARTEFPNSSLADLYSPLTMPPALTKAHNELDKAVDLAYRSQSFTSEANRMVFLFELYEKYTADLFTKEKEKKGKMK
;
A
#
# COMPACT_ATOMS: atom_id res chain seq x y z
N MET A 1 12.80 5.22 8.73
CA MET A 1 12.40 3.83 8.42
C MET A 1 11.17 3.77 7.51
N THR A 2 10.78 4.88 6.89
CA THR A 2 9.60 4.99 6.00
C THR A 2 9.97 4.87 4.51
N ASP A 3 11.25 4.84 4.17
CA ASP A 3 11.72 5.08 2.79
C ASP A 3 11.66 3.83 1.89
N PHE A 4 11.15 2.69 2.39
CA PHE A 4 11.13 1.42 1.66
C PHE A 4 9.78 1.03 1.06
N VAL A 5 8.67 1.67 1.45
CA VAL A 5 7.35 1.33 0.91
C VAL A 5 6.94 2.41 -0.10
N PRO A 6 6.93 2.11 -1.41
CA PRO A 6 6.56 3.10 -2.40
C PRO A 6 5.04 3.32 -2.37
N PHE A 7 4.60 4.42 -1.76
CA PHE A 7 3.20 4.84 -1.71
C PHE A 7 2.73 5.42 -3.05
N PRO A 8 1.41 5.53 -3.34
CA PRO A 8 0.93 6.14 -4.57
C PRO A 8 1.38 7.60 -4.70
N GLU A 9 1.88 8.02 -5.87
CA GLU A 9 2.45 9.38 -6.06
C GLU A 9 1.43 10.50 -5.85
N ASN A 10 0.23 10.34 -6.42
CA ASN A 10 -0.78 11.41 -6.48
C ASN A 10 -2.20 10.83 -6.32
N PRO A 11 -2.57 10.32 -5.13
CA PRO A 11 -3.93 9.88 -4.89
C PRO A 11 -4.89 11.08 -4.98
N THR A 12 -6.03 10.89 -5.64
CA THR A 12 -7.08 11.92 -5.70
C THR A 12 -7.82 12.01 -4.35
N ASP A 13 -8.49 13.13 -4.08
CA ASP A 13 -9.35 13.27 -2.89
C ASP A 13 -10.41 12.16 -2.80
N LYS A 14 -10.91 11.70 -3.96
CA LYS A 14 -11.83 10.57 -4.04
C LYS A 14 -11.18 9.28 -3.57
N HIS A 15 -9.93 9.02 -3.96
CA HIS A 15 -9.18 7.85 -3.49
C HIS A 15 -8.97 7.92 -1.97
N ILE A 16 -8.50 9.06 -1.47
CA ILE A 16 -8.25 9.28 -0.03
C ILE A 16 -9.53 9.01 0.76
N LYS A 17 -10.64 9.67 0.40
CA LYS A 17 -11.92 9.49 1.08
C LYS A 17 -12.42 8.04 1.02
N THR A 18 -12.29 7.38 -0.13
CA THR A 18 -12.71 5.97 -0.27
C THR A 18 -11.87 5.07 0.65
N ILE A 19 -10.56 5.29 0.72
CA ILE A 19 -9.66 4.52 1.59
C ILE A 19 -10.01 4.74 3.06
N GLU A 20 -10.25 5.99 3.48
CA GLU A 20 -10.69 6.32 4.86
C GLU A 20 -12.00 5.60 5.22
N GLU A 21 -13.00 5.65 4.33
CA GLU A 21 -14.27 4.95 4.53
C GLU A 21 -14.08 3.43 4.65
N LYS A 22 -13.21 2.81 3.84
CA LYS A 22 -12.92 1.37 3.93
C LYS A 22 -12.10 1.01 5.15
N ALA A 23 -11.16 1.86 5.56
CA ALA A 23 -10.38 1.68 6.77
C ALA A 23 -11.29 1.72 8.01
N GLN A 24 -12.26 2.64 8.04
CA GLN A 24 -13.25 2.67 9.11
C GLN A 24 -14.05 1.36 9.19
N LYS A 25 -14.46 0.78 8.05
CA LYS A 25 -15.13 -0.53 8.05
C LYS A 25 -14.28 -1.67 8.64
N VAL A 26 -12.96 -1.63 8.47
CA VAL A 26 -12.06 -2.60 9.13
C VAL A 26 -12.10 -2.41 10.65
N LEU A 27 -12.13 -1.16 11.12
CA LEU A 27 -12.30 -0.88 12.55
C LEU A 27 -13.66 -1.37 13.06
N ASP A 28 -14.73 -1.04 12.36
CA ASP A 28 -16.10 -1.45 12.71
C ASP A 28 -16.19 -2.99 12.79
N ALA A 29 -15.65 -3.71 11.80
CA ALA A 29 -15.62 -5.17 11.80
C ALA A 29 -14.82 -5.76 12.99
N ARG A 30 -13.77 -5.08 13.47
CA ARG A 30 -13.05 -5.51 14.68
C ARG A 30 -13.90 -5.31 15.94
N THR A 31 -14.70 -4.24 16.00
CA THR A 31 -15.55 -3.94 17.17
C THR A 31 -16.65 -4.97 17.41
N GLU A 32 -17.03 -5.73 16.40
CA GLU A 32 -17.99 -6.85 16.52
C GLU A 32 -17.46 -8.00 17.40
N PHE A 33 -16.16 -8.04 17.70
CA PHE A 33 -15.50 -9.13 18.44
C PHE A 33 -14.75 -8.60 19.69
N PRO A 34 -15.46 -8.04 20.70
CA PRO A 34 -14.83 -7.37 21.84
C PRO A 34 -13.99 -8.28 22.74
N ASN A 35 -14.20 -9.61 22.67
CA ASN A 35 -13.49 -10.60 23.49
C ASN A 35 -12.31 -11.25 22.74
N SER A 36 -12.09 -10.92 21.48
CA SER A 36 -11.00 -11.47 20.67
C SER A 36 -9.80 -10.53 20.70
N SER A 37 -8.60 -11.08 20.86
CA SER A 37 -7.37 -10.32 20.65
C SER A 37 -7.15 -10.05 19.15
N LEU A 38 -6.25 -9.10 18.83
CA LEU A 38 -5.83 -8.91 17.44
C LEU A 38 -5.17 -10.19 16.86
N ALA A 39 -4.48 -10.98 17.69
CA ALA A 39 -3.89 -12.23 17.22
C ALA A 39 -4.98 -13.23 16.78
N ASP A 40 -6.07 -13.32 17.54
CA ASP A 40 -7.20 -14.20 17.21
C ASP A 40 -7.90 -13.73 15.91
N LEU A 41 -8.12 -12.42 15.78
CA LEU A 41 -8.78 -11.81 14.63
C LEU A 41 -7.96 -11.91 13.34
N TYR A 42 -6.64 -11.99 13.43
CA TYR A 42 -5.73 -12.01 12.28
C TYR A 42 -5.07 -13.36 12.03
N SER A 43 -5.49 -14.41 12.74
CA SER A 43 -5.07 -15.77 12.42
C SER A 43 -5.58 -16.16 11.02
N PRO A 44 -4.71 -16.67 10.12
CA PRO A 44 -5.11 -17.03 8.75
C PRO A 44 -6.22 -18.08 8.66
N LEU A 45 -6.40 -18.88 9.72
CA LEU A 45 -7.39 -19.94 9.77
C LEU A 45 -8.72 -19.49 10.40
N THR A 46 -8.72 -18.40 11.15
CA THR A 46 -9.86 -17.99 11.99
C THR A 46 -10.27 -16.53 11.81
N MET A 47 -9.68 -15.79 10.87
CA MET A 47 -10.10 -14.43 10.56
C MET A 47 -11.61 -14.41 10.24
N PRO A 48 -12.42 -13.61 10.95
CA PRO A 48 -13.85 -13.57 10.69
C PRO A 48 -14.17 -13.12 9.26
N PRO A 49 -15.16 -13.72 8.58
CA PRO A 49 -15.50 -13.37 7.20
C PRO A 49 -15.83 -11.88 7.00
N ALA A 50 -16.42 -11.23 8.00
CA ALA A 50 -16.70 -9.79 7.99
C ALA A 50 -15.39 -8.97 7.92
N LEU A 51 -14.38 -9.35 8.70
CA LEU A 51 -13.07 -8.70 8.72
C LEU A 51 -12.31 -8.97 7.42
N THR A 52 -12.30 -10.22 6.93
CA THR A 52 -11.69 -10.56 5.63
C THR A 52 -12.31 -9.75 4.49
N LYS A 53 -13.65 -9.62 4.48
CA LYS A 53 -14.36 -8.82 3.48
C LYS A 53 -13.97 -7.34 3.58
N ALA A 54 -13.87 -6.78 4.78
CA ALA A 54 -13.48 -5.39 4.99
C ALA A 54 -12.05 -5.11 4.46
N HIS A 55 -11.09 -6.02 4.72
CA HIS A 55 -9.74 -5.92 4.14
C HIS A 55 -9.74 -6.01 2.62
N ASN A 56 -10.46 -6.98 2.05
CA ASN A 56 -10.56 -7.09 0.58
C ASN A 56 -11.16 -5.84 -0.07
N GLU A 57 -12.09 -5.15 0.60
CA GLU A 57 -12.63 -3.88 0.11
C GLU A 57 -11.63 -2.73 0.26
N LEU A 58 -10.86 -2.70 1.34
CA LEU A 58 -9.79 -1.72 1.57
C LEU A 58 -8.65 -1.88 0.55
N ASP A 59 -8.19 -3.12 0.33
CA ASP A 59 -7.15 -3.43 -0.65
C ASP A 59 -7.52 -2.96 -2.04
N LYS A 60 -8.76 -3.19 -2.47
CA LYS A 60 -9.27 -2.69 -3.76
C LYS A 60 -9.22 -1.16 -3.85
N ALA A 61 -9.56 -0.46 -2.77
CA ALA A 61 -9.50 1.01 -2.74
C ALA A 61 -8.04 1.52 -2.81
N VAL A 62 -7.12 0.84 -2.12
CA VAL A 62 -5.69 1.14 -2.16
C VAL A 62 -5.09 0.86 -3.54
N ASP A 63 -5.42 -0.28 -4.15
CA ASP A 63 -4.93 -0.64 -5.49
C ASP A 63 -5.37 0.39 -6.54
N LEU A 64 -6.60 0.90 -6.44
CA LEU A 64 -7.12 1.97 -7.29
C LEU A 64 -6.37 3.29 -7.12
N ALA A 65 -5.78 3.53 -5.94
CA ALA A 65 -4.92 4.70 -5.73
C ALA A 65 -3.57 4.56 -6.44
N TYR A 66 -3.05 3.35 -6.62
CA TYR A 66 -1.83 3.08 -7.38
C TYR A 66 -2.05 3.12 -8.89
N ARG A 67 -3.14 2.51 -9.39
CA ARG A 67 -3.48 2.46 -10.82
C ARG A 67 -4.95 2.12 -11.04
N SER A 68 -5.48 2.45 -12.20
CA SER A 68 -6.89 2.22 -12.55
C SER A 68 -7.28 0.75 -12.78
N GLN A 69 -6.31 -0.15 -12.92
CA GLN A 69 -6.55 -1.57 -13.18
C GLN A 69 -6.16 -2.42 -11.98
N SER A 70 -7.02 -3.36 -11.57
CA SER A 70 -6.72 -4.30 -10.51
C SER A 70 -5.50 -5.16 -10.82
N PHE A 71 -4.75 -5.54 -9.79
CA PHE A 71 -3.71 -6.56 -9.93
C PHE A 71 -4.34 -7.93 -10.15
N THR A 72 -3.78 -8.70 -11.09
CA THR A 72 -4.27 -10.05 -11.42
C THR A 72 -3.60 -11.15 -10.60
N SER A 73 -2.51 -10.83 -9.89
CA SER A 73 -1.80 -11.72 -8.96
C SER A 73 -0.96 -10.90 -7.96
N GLU A 74 -0.58 -11.53 -6.85
CA GLU A 74 0.37 -10.93 -5.89
C GLU A 74 1.74 -10.66 -6.55
N ALA A 75 2.20 -11.56 -7.42
CA ALA A 75 3.46 -11.35 -8.16
C ALA A 75 3.41 -10.08 -9.02
N ASN A 76 2.29 -9.83 -9.71
CA ASN A 76 2.12 -8.61 -10.51
C ASN A 76 2.09 -7.35 -9.63
N ARG A 77 1.53 -7.43 -8.41
CA ARG A 77 1.58 -6.35 -7.42
C ARG A 77 3.01 -6.06 -7.00
N MET A 78 3.79 -7.11 -6.71
CA MET A 78 5.21 -6.97 -6.32
C MET A 78 6.05 -6.33 -7.42
N VAL A 79 5.92 -6.80 -8.68
CA VAL A 79 6.63 -6.22 -9.83
C VAL A 79 6.35 -4.72 -9.94
N PHE A 80 5.08 -4.32 -9.88
CA PHE A 80 4.69 -2.92 -9.94
C PHE A 80 5.29 -2.09 -8.79
N LEU A 81 5.28 -2.62 -7.56
CA LEU A 81 5.87 -1.91 -6.41
C LEU A 81 7.39 -1.76 -6.54
N PHE A 82 8.10 -2.77 -7.07
CA PHE A 82 9.53 -2.66 -7.34
C PHE A 82 9.84 -1.61 -8.41
N GLU A 83 9.08 -1.58 -9.52
CA GLU A 83 9.21 -0.54 -10.55
C GLU A 83 8.98 0.86 -9.97
N LEU A 84 7.98 1.02 -9.08
CA LEU A 84 7.70 2.29 -8.43
C LEU A 84 8.81 2.69 -7.45
N TYR A 85 9.36 1.74 -6.71
CA TYR A 85 10.51 1.96 -5.84
C TYR A 85 11.77 2.36 -6.62
N GLU A 86 12.06 1.68 -7.75
CA GLU A 86 13.16 2.06 -8.63
C GLU A 86 13.00 3.50 -9.13
N LYS A 87 11.77 3.89 -9.52
CA LYS A 87 11.47 5.28 -9.90
C LYS A 87 11.77 6.27 -8.78
N TYR A 88 11.39 5.96 -7.53
CA TYR A 88 11.63 6.85 -6.38
C TYR A 88 13.10 6.96 -5.99
N THR A 89 13.89 5.92 -6.27
CA THR A 89 15.29 5.82 -5.84
C THR A 89 16.31 6.10 -6.95
N ALA A 90 15.88 6.19 -8.22
CA ALA A 90 16.75 6.46 -9.36
C ALA A 90 17.64 7.72 -9.18
N ASP A 91 17.11 8.77 -8.55
CA ASP A 91 17.84 10.02 -8.33
C ASP A 91 18.74 10.00 -7.08
N LEU A 92 18.58 9.02 -6.19
CA LEU A 92 19.41 8.88 -4.98
C LEU A 92 20.80 8.35 -5.32
N PHE A 93 20.95 7.60 -6.41
CA PHE A 93 22.21 6.94 -6.78
C PHE A 93 22.91 7.53 -8.02
N THR A 94 22.31 8.53 -8.68
CA THR A 94 22.86 9.13 -9.92
C THR A 94 23.57 10.47 -9.70
N LYS A 95 23.41 11.13 -8.55
CA LYS A 95 23.97 12.47 -8.27
C LYS A 95 25.47 12.54 -7.91
N GLU A 96 26.18 11.42 -7.79
CA GLU A 96 27.61 11.45 -7.44
C GLU A 96 28.56 11.71 -8.63
N LYS A 97 28.09 11.68 -9.89
CA LYS A 97 28.97 11.81 -11.06
C LYS A 97 28.78 13.08 -11.86
N GLU A 98 28.86 14.25 -11.23
CA GLU A 98 29.15 15.48 -11.98
C GLU A 98 29.77 16.59 -11.11
N LYS A 99 31.10 16.60 -11.04
CA LYS A 99 32.00 17.77 -11.18
C LYS A 99 33.42 17.44 -10.69
N LYS A 100 34.29 17.02 -11.61
CA LYS A 100 35.69 17.46 -11.60
C LYS A 100 35.96 18.19 -12.91
N GLY A 101 35.91 19.51 -12.81
CA GLY A 101 36.15 20.43 -13.92
C GLY A 101 37.55 20.23 -14.50
N LYS A 102 37.63 20.35 -15.82
CA LYS A 102 38.87 20.64 -16.53
C LYS A 102 39.48 21.90 -15.93
N MET A 103 40.63 21.77 -15.26
CA MET A 103 41.49 22.92 -15.01
C MET A 103 42.55 22.93 -16.12
N LYS A 104 42.62 24.07 -16.80
CA LYS A 104 43.56 24.41 -17.87
C LYS A 104 45.01 24.26 -17.42
#